data_AF-A0A2T6IRU6-F1
#
_entry.id   AF-A0A2T6IRU6-F1
#
_cell.length_a   1.000
_cell.length_b   1.000
_cell.length_c   1.000
_cell.angle_alpha   90.00
_cell.angle_beta   90.00
_cell.angle_gamma   90.00
#
_symmetry.space_group_name_H-M   'P 1'
#
loop_
_entity.id
_entity.type
_entity.pdbx_description
1 polymer ?
#
loop_
_entity_poly.entity_id
_entity_poly.type
_entity_poly.pdbx_seq_one_letter_code
_entity_poly.pdbx_strand_id
1 'polypeptide(L)'
;MQTNAKIGWTRAVLRYALHRRYSGASESLLQMVDEREAYARNHGLESYVGGELLPLREAECERVEESTEAAERAEETERRDNEIGQALLKLAFAAVVLGEEEFLVPLLEEAVERLRGGLPDEILHAQQVCLHLREFAMPPPRLSAALAEWTETVLSTPRYDVFFESPQKFRLFDRRLRVRDFNYDKWIADPLIEMRIPHKSTFVVSNIYRVSAAFPLEKHLIDVLTFQDLLCPSNCPAGTAELRQRQLSLL
;
A
#
# COMPACT_ATOMS: atom_id res chain seq x y z
N MET A 1 23.33 16.39 2.20
CA MET A 1 22.55 16.54 0.95
C MET A 1 21.18 15.90 1.18
N GLN A 2 20.10 16.68 1.11
CA GLN A 2 18.74 16.17 1.32
C GLN A 2 18.15 15.66 0.01
N THR A 3 17.67 14.42 -0.03
CA THR A 3 17.05 13.79 -1.21
C THR A 3 15.59 14.20 -1.42
N ASN A 4 15.29 15.50 -1.34
CA ASN A 4 13.93 16.02 -1.51
C ASN A 4 13.42 15.92 -2.96
N ALA A 5 14.31 15.69 -3.94
CA ALA A 5 13.94 15.45 -5.34
C ALA A 5 13.09 14.18 -5.56
N LYS A 6 13.11 13.21 -4.64
CA LYS A 6 12.51 11.88 -4.87
C LYS A 6 10.99 11.83 -4.71
N ILE A 7 10.43 12.46 -3.68
CA ILE A 7 8.99 12.35 -3.39
C ILE A 7 8.16 13.12 -4.42
N GLY A 8 8.56 14.36 -4.75
CA GLY A 8 7.86 15.18 -5.75
C GLY A 8 7.85 14.53 -7.14
N TRP A 9 8.98 13.96 -7.57
CA TRP A 9 9.07 13.24 -8.84
C TRP A 9 8.22 11.97 -8.87
N THR A 10 8.31 11.10 -7.85
CA THR A 10 7.49 9.87 -7.79
C THR A 10 6.00 10.19 -7.77
N ARG A 11 5.59 11.21 -7.00
CA ARG A 11 4.22 11.72 -6.95
C ARG A 11 3.73 12.19 -8.32
N ALA A 12 4.55 12.96 -9.04
CA ALA A 12 4.21 13.45 -10.37
C ALA A 12 4.13 12.35 -11.43
N VAL A 13 5.05 11.37 -11.41
CA VAL A 13 5.01 10.21 -12.31
C VAL A 13 3.78 9.34 -12.05
N LEU A 14 3.43 9.14 -10.77
CA LEU A 14 2.21 8.43 -10.39
C LEU A 14 0.97 9.17 -10.89
N ARG A 15 0.85 10.47 -10.62
CA ARG A 15 -0.28 11.30 -11.10
C ARG A 15 -0.43 11.24 -12.62
N TYR A 16 0.67 11.38 -13.37
CA TYR A 16 0.67 11.26 -14.83
C TYR A 16 0.18 9.88 -15.30
N ALA A 17 0.65 8.79 -14.69
CA ALA A 17 0.22 7.44 -15.04
C ALA A 17 -1.27 7.20 -14.74
N LEU A 18 -1.77 7.73 -13.62
CA LEU A 18 -3.19 7.61 -13.23
C LEU A 18 -4.10 8.43 -14.15
N HIS A 19 -3.80 9.70 -14.43
CA HIS A 19 -4.56 10.48 -15.42
C HIS A 19 -4.57 9.81 -16.78
N ARG A 20 -3.41 9.34 -17.27
CA ARG A 20 -3.37 8.70 -18.57
C ARG A 20 -4.25 7.43 -18.64
N ARG A 21 -4.30 6.64 -17.56
CA ARG A 21 -5.12 5.42 -17.50
C ARG A 21 -6.62 5.72 -17.37
N TYR A 22 -7.01 6.69 -16.54
CA TYR A 22 -8.40 6.90 -16.14
C TYR A 22 -9.07 8.16 -16.70
N SER A 23 -8.30 9.12 -17.24
CA SER A 23 -8.82 10.33 -17.92
C SER A 23 -9.00 10.18 -19.44
N GLY A 24 -8.75 8.98 -20.01
CA GLY A 24 -9.24 8.60 -21.33
C GLY A 24 -8.42 9.02 -22.56
N ALA A 25 -7.09 9.15 -22.44
CA ALA A 25 -6.21 9.54 -23.54
C ALA A 25 -5.62 8.33 -24.31
N SER A 26 -6.21 8.00 -25.47
CA SER A 26 -5.69 6.98 -26.39
C SER A 26 -4.66 7.57 -27.38
N GLU A 27 -3.44 7.85 -26.89
CA GLU A 27 -2.40 8.55 -27.66
C GLU A 27 -1.18 7.70 -28.04
N SER A 28 -0.46 8.13 -29.10
CA SER A 28 0.70 7.42 -29.66
C SER A 28 1.99 7.66 -28.87
N LEU A 29 2.99 6.77 -29.03
CA LEU A 29 4.18 6.73 -28.16
C LEU A 29 5.05 8.00 -28.25
N LEU A 30 5.02 8.71 -29.38
CA LEU A 30 5.68 10.01 -29.53
C LEU A 30 4.94 11.11 -28.75
N GLN A 31 3.61 11.16 -28.84
CA GLN A 31 2.80 12.09 -28.04
C GLN A 31 2.99 11.85 -26.54
N MET A 32 3.10 10.58 -26.09
CA MET A 32 3.40 10.24 -24.69
C MET A 32 4.72 10.83 -24.17
N VAL A 33 5.68 11.13 -25.04
CA VAL A 33 6.95 11.78 -24.68
C VAL A 33 6.76 13.30 -24.63
N ASP A 34 6.13 13.88 -25.66
CA ASP A 34 5.87 15.32 -25.73
C ASP A 34 4.95 15.80 -24.58
N GLU A 35 3.87 15.06 -24.29
CA GLU A 35 2.97 15.32 -23.15
C GLU A 35 3.71 15.23 -21.82
N ARG A 36 4.58 14.22 -21.65
CA ARG A 36 5.37 14.03 -20.44
C ARG A 36 6.36 15.18 -20.23
N GLU A 37 7.03 15.64 -21.29
CA GLU A 37 7.93 16.79 -21.23
C GLU A 37 7.18 18.12 -21.03
N ALA A 38 5.98 18.27 -21.58
CA ALA A 38 5.11 19.41 -21.30
C ALA A 38 4.63 19.42 -19.84
N TYR A 39 4.18 18.27 -19.33
CA TYR A 39 3.74 18.10 -17.94
C TYR A 39 4.88 18.35 -16.95
N ALA A 40 6.09 17.84 -17.23
CA ALA A 40 7.28 18.08 -16.42
C ALA A 40 7.64 19.57 -16.34
N ARG A 41 7.65 20.27 -17.48
CA ARG A 41 7.88 21.72 -17.54
C ARG A 41 6.82 22.51 -16.75
N ASN A 42 5.54 22.16 -16.90
CA ASN A 42 4.43 22.85 -16.22
C ASN A 42 4.45 22.67 -14.69
N HIS A 43 5.05 21.58 -14.19
CA HIS A 43 5.11 21.28 -12.75
C HIS A 43 6.51 21.50 -12.14
N GLY A 44 7.45 22.11 -12.86
CA GLY A 44 8.79 22.43 -12.36
C GLY A 44 9.67 21.20 -12.09
N LEU A 45 9.47 20.13 -12.85
CA LEU A 45 10.19 18.86 -12.70
C LEU A 45 11.37 18.78 -13.68
N GLU A 46 12.48 18.18 -13.24
CA GLU A 46 13.63 17.91 -14.10
C GLU A 46 13.29 16.89 -15.21
N SER A 47 13.96 17.01 -16.36
CA SER A 47 13.81 16.08 -17.47
C SER A 47 14.32 14.67 -17.11
N TYR A 48 13.69 13.66 -17.68
CA TYR A 48 14.00 12.26 -17.36
C TYR A 48 15.31 11.79 -18.00
N VAL A 49 16.31 11.48 -17.18
CA VAL A 49 17.66 11.08 -17.64
C VAL A 49 17.78 9.57 -17.93
N GLY A 50 16.71 8.80 -17.77
CA GLY A 50 16.63 7.42 -18.24
C GLY A 50 16.79 6.33 -17.16
N GLY A 51 15.92 5.34 -17.27
CA GLY A 51 16.08 3.96 -16.84
C GLY A 51 15.41 3.12 -17.93
N GLU A 52 15.86 1.88 -18.14
CA GLU A 52 15.48 1.11 -19.33
C GLU A 52 13.96 0.92 -19.44
N LEU A 53 13.39 1.34 -20.57
CA LEU A 53 12.05 0.95 -20.96
C LEU A 53 12.08 -0.56 -21.24
N LEU A 54 11.27 -1.32 -20.50
CA LEU A 54 11.14 -2.76 -20.73
C LEU A 54 10.80 -3.03 -22.22
N PRO A 55 11.52 -3.94 -22.91
CA PRO A 55 11.22 -4.24 -24.30
C PRO A 55 9.78 -4.77 -24.43
N LEU A 56 9.02 -4.19 -25.36
CA LEU A 56 7.79 -4.81 -25.85
C LEU A 56 8.20 -6.09 -26.59
N ARG A 57 8.02 -7.24 -25.94
CA ARG A 57 8.24 -8.53 -26.57
C ARG A 57 7.09 -8.81 -27.53
N GLU A 58 7.35 -8.64 -28.82
CA GLU A 58 6.45 -9.08 -29.89
C GLU A 58 6.21 -10.59 -29.74
N ALA A 59 4.93 -10.98 -29.62
CA ALA A 59 4.54 -12.37 -29.45
C ALA A 59 4.22 -12.97 -30.81
N GLU A 60 5.15 -13.74 -31.36
CA GLU A 60 4.89 -14.60 -32.52
C GLU A 60 3.88 -15.70 -32.12
N CYS A 61 2.98 -16.03 -33.05
CA CYS A 61 1.80 -16.85 -32.79
C CYS A 61 1.89 -18.18 -33.54
N GLU A 62 2.07 -19.29 -32.82
CA GLU A 62 2.02 -20.67 -33.35
C GLU A 62 1.11 -21.60 -32.50
N ARG A 63 0.94 -22.87 -32.94
CA ARG A 63 -0.25 -23.71 -32.72
C ARG A 63 0.07 -25.21 -32.65
N VAL A 64 -0.74 -26.11 -32.05
CA VAL A 64 -1.87 -26.03 -31.10
C VAL A 64 -2.06 -27.46 -30.56
N GLU A 65 -2.33 -27.62 -29.26
CA GLU A 65 -2.84 -28.87 -28.68
C GLU A 65 -4.06 -28.61 -27.77
N GLU A 66 -5.24 -29.05 -28.21
CA GLU A 66 -6.48 -28.29 -28.01
C GLU A 66 -7.30 -28.59 -26.74
N SER A 67 -6.71 -29.19 -25.69
CA SER A 67 -7.45 -29.48 -24.44
C SER A 67 -6.68 -29.27 -23.14
N THR A 68 -5.40 -29.64 -23.08
CA THR A 68 -4.50 -29.26 -21.98
C THR A 68 -4.11 -27.79 -22.07
N GLU A 69 -3.67 -27.33 -23.26
CA GLU A 69 -3.31 -25.91 -23.44
C GLU A 69 -4.50 -24.96 -23.23
N ALA A 70 -5.74 -25.41 -23.39
CA ALA A 70 -6.92 -24.59 -23.09
C ALA A 70 -7.06 -24.32 -21.59
N ALA A 71 -6.79 -25.33 -20.75
CA ALA A 71 -6.78 -25.19 -19.30
C ALA A 71 -5.53 -24.44 -18.82
N GLU A 72 -4.35 -24.75 -19.37
CA GLU A 72 -3.09 -24.08 -19.03
C GLU A 72 -3.10 -22.60 -19.41
N ARG A 73 -3.64 -22.24 -20.60
CA ARG A 73 -3.83 -20.83 -20.98
C ARG A 73 -4.86 -20.12 -20.09
N ALA A 74 -5.91 -20.82 -19.63
CA ALA A 74 -6.86 -20.26 -18.69
C ALA A 74 -6.20 -19.98 -17.31
N GLU A 75 -5.42 -20.92 -16.80
CA GLU A 75 -4.64 -20.76 -15.56
C GLU A 75 -3.60 -19.64 -15.69
N GLU A 76 -2.89 -19.54 -16.82
CA GLU A 76 -1.95 -18.44 -17.10
C GLU A 76 -2.67 -17.09 -17.15
N THR A 77 -3.85 -16.98 -17.77
CA THR A 77 -4.63 -15.73 -17.77
C THR A 77 -5.12 -15.35 -16.38
N GLU A 78 -5.59 -16.31 -15.58
CA GLU A 78 -6.04 -16.07 -14.20
C GLU A 78 -4.88 -15.63 -13.30
N ARG A 79 -3.72 -16.28 -13.42
CA ARG A 79 -2.50 -15.88 -12.73
C ARG A 79 -2.08 -14.46 -13.13
N ARG A 80 -2.12 -14.13 -14.43
CA ARG A 80 -1.78 -12.80 -14.95
C ARG A 80 -2.75 -11.73 -14.45
N ASP A 81 -4.05 -12.02 -14.42
CA ASP A 81 -5.06 -11.14 -13.83
C ASP A 81 -4.77 -10.90 -12.35
N ASN A 82 -4.48 -11.96 -11.59
CA ASN A 82 -4.11 -11.83 -10.18
C ASN A 82 -2.86 -10.96 -9.99
N GLU A 83 -1.77 -11.24 -10.73
CA GLU A 83 -0.53 -10.44 -10.71
C GLU A 83 -0.79 -8.94 -11.04
N ILE A 84 -1.69 -8.65 -11.99
CA ILE A 84 -2.13 -7.26 -12.29
C ILE A 84 -2.95 -6.69 -11.13
N GLY A 85 -3.86 -7.46 -10.52
CA GLY A 85 -4.65 -7.04 -9.35
C GLY A 85 -3.79 -6.69 -8.14
N GLN A 86 -2.78 -7.52 -7.82
CA GLN A 86 -1.80 -7.23 -6.77
C GLN A 86 -1.00 -5.96 -7.10
N ALA A 87 -0.59 -5.76 -8.37
CA ALA A 87 0.15 -4.59 -8.80
C ALA A 87 -0.69 -3.30 -8.73
N LEU A 88 -1.98 -3.36 -9.13
CA LEU A 88 -2.93 -2.27 -8.95
C LEU A 88 -3.11 -1.92 -7.48
N LEU A 89 -3.24 -2.89 -6.59
CA LEU A 89 -3.36 -2.62 -5.16
C LEU A 89 -2.11 -1.92 -4.58
N LYS A 90 -0.90 -2.32 -5.01
CA LYS A 90 0.35 -1.62 -4.62
C LYS A 90 0.39 -0.19 -5.16
N LEU A 91 -0.18 0.05 -6.34
CA LEU A 91 -0.38 1.39 -6.90
C LEU A 91 -1.39 2.21 -6.09
N ALA A 92 -2.48 1.59 -5.61
CA ALA A 92 -3.47 2.19 -4.71
C ALA A 92 -2.81 2.67 -3.40
N PHE A 93 -2.00 1.79 -2.81
CA PHE A 93 -1.24 2.08 -1.60
C PHE A 93 -0.26 3.24 -1.80
N ALA A 94 0.52 3.22 -2.89
CA ALA A 94 1.42 4.32 -3.23
C ALA A 94 0.66 5.65 -3.44
N ALA A 95 -0.52 5.61 -4.06
CA ALA A 95 -1.37 6.77 -4.27
C ALA A 95 -1.85 7.37 -2.93
N VAL A 96 -2.37 6.55 -2.01
CA VAL A 96 -2.78 7.00 -0.67
C VAL A 96 -1.60 7.56 0.15
N VAL A 97 -0.44 6.89 0.13
CA VAL A 97 0.77 7.39 0.83
C VAL A 97 1.21 8.77 0.29
N LEU A 98 1.14 8.98 -1.02
CA LEU A 98 1.57 10.22 -1.68
C LEU A 98 0.48 11.32 -1.72
N GLY A 99 -0.76 11.02 -1.30
CA GLY A 99 -1.90 11.94 -1.34
C GLY A 99 -2.42 12.19 -2.76
N GLU A 100 -2.45 11.15 -3.59
CA GLU A 100 -2.92 11.14 -4.98
C GLU A 100 -4.22 10.32 -5.12
N GLU A 101 -5.22 10.72 -4.36
CA GLU A 101 -6.42 9.90 -4.09
C GLU A 101 -7.53 10.05 -5.14
N GLU A 102 -7.40 10.98 -6.10
CA GLU A 102 -8.40 11.29 -7.14
C GLU A 102 -8.86 10.05 -7.93
N PHE A 103 -7.93 9.14 -8.23
CA PHE A 103 -8.19 7.92 -8.99
C PHE A 103 -8.26 6.66 -8.13
N LEU A 104 -8.40 6.79 -6.80
CA LEU A 104 -8.39 5.65 -5.89
C LEU A 104 -9.55 4.68 -6.13
N VAL A 105 -10.77 5.20 -6.32
CA VAL A 105 -11.98 4.39 -6.57
C VAL A 105 -11.86 3.55 -7.85
N PRO A 106 -11.69 4.12 -9.06
CA PRO A 106 -11.64 3.31 -10.29
C PRO A 106 -10.48 2.32 -10.31
N LEU A 107 -9.37 2.66 -9.65
CA LEU A 107 -8.22 1.79 -9.52
C LEU A 107 -8.48 0.59 -8.59
N LEU A 108 -9.23 0.78 -7.51
CA LEU A 108 -9.67 -0.30 -6.64
C LEU A 108 -10.76 -1.16 -7.28
N GLU A 109 -11.66 -0.56 -8.07
CA GLU A 109 -12.65 -1.33 -8.83
C GLU A 109 -11.98 -2.25 -9.86
N GLU A 110 -10.98 -1.76 -10.62
CA GLU A 110 -10.19 -2.62 -11.51
C GLU A 110 -9.40 -3.70 -10.72
N ALA A 111 -8.84 -3.35 -9.56
CA ALA A 111 -8.12 -4.33 -8.72
C ALA A 111 -9.04 -5.46 -8.22
N VAL A 112 -10.25 -5.13 -7.75
CA VAL A 112 -11.24 -6.11 -7.25
C VAL A 112 -11.76 -7.00 -8.39
N GLU A 113 -11.99 -6.44 -9.58
CA GLU A 113 -12.36 -7.20 -10.77
C GLU A 113 -11.29 -8.24 -11.12
N ARG A 114 -10.01 -7.84 -11.18
CA ARG A 114 -8.90 -8.74 -11.53
C ARG A 114 -8.54 -9.76 -10.45
N LEU A 115 -8.69 -9.39 -9.18
CA LEU A 115 -8.57 -10.34 -8.06
C LEU A 115 -9.80 -11.26 -7.94
N ARG A 116 -10.88 -11.00 -8.69
CA ARG A 116 -12.17 -11.74 -8.63
C ARG A 116 -12.73 -11.84 -7.21
N GLY A 117 -12.56 -10.79 -6.42
CA GLY A 117 -12.93 -10.74 -4.99
C GLY A 117 -11.96 -11.47 -4.04
N GLY A 118 -10.87 -12.05 -4.55
CA GLY A 118 -9.83 -12.70 -3.74
C GLY A 118 -9.10 -11.75 -2.79
N LEU A 119 -8.54 -12.32 -1.72
CA LEU A 119 -7.70 -11.58 -0.79
C LEU A 119 -6.30 -11.33 -1.38
N PRO A 120 -5.71 -10.13 -1.20
CA PRO A 120 -4.38 -9.81 -1.72
C PRO A 120 -3.25 -10.36 -0.83
N ASP A 121 -2.05 -10.53 -1.41
CA ASP A 121 -0.88 -11.07 -0.68
C ASP A 121 -0.44 -10.13 0.45
N GLU A 122 -0.48 -8.82 0.19
CA GLU A 122 -0.07 -7.77 1.11
C GLU A 122 -1.28 -7.17 1.84
N ILE A 123 -1.96 -8.00 2.65
CA ILE A 123 -3.18 -7.64 3.42
C ILE A 123 -3.03 -6.31 4.18
N LEU A 124 -1.84 -5.98 4.71
CA LEU A 124 -1.62 -4.69 5.37
C LEU A 124 -1.90 -3.52 4.41
N HIS A 125 -1.28 -3.50 3.23
CA HIS A 125 -1.48 -2.42 2.26
C HIS A 125 -2.96 -2.32 1.85
N ALA A 126 -3.62 -3.46 1.65
CA ALA A 126 -5.04 -3.55 1.39
C ALA A 126 -5.87 -2.87 2.50
N GLN A 127 -5.60 -3.22 3.75
CA GLN A 127 -6.28 -2.69 4.93
C GLN A 127 -6.04 -1.19 5.12
N GLN A 128 -4.82 -0.69 4.94
CA GLN A 128 -4.53 0.74 5.06
C GLN A 128 -5.28 1.55 3.99
N VAL A 129 -5.36 1.03 2.76
CA VAL A 129 -6.11 1.66 1.66
C VAL A 129 -7.62 1.59 1.88
N CYS A 130 -8.16 0.44 2.31
CA CYS A 130 -9.57 0.28 2.60
C CYS A 130 -10.03 1.15 3.78
N LEU A 131 -9.20 1.28 4.82
CA LEU A 131 -9.47 2.18 5.95
C LEU A 131 -9.48 3.64 5.48
N HIS A 132 -8.57 4.00 4.57
CA HIS A 132 -8.54 5.32 3.97
C HIS A 132 -9.81 5.64 3.18
N LEU A 133 -10.22 4.71 2.32
CA LEU A 133 -11.42 4.83 1.50
C LEU A 133 -12.70 4.98 2.33
N ARG A 134 -12.77 4.30 3.49
CA ARG A 134 -13.97 4.29 4.35
C ARG A 134 -14.04 5.45 5.33
N GLU A 135 -12.93 5.80 5.99
CA GLU A 135 -12.92 6.76 7.11
C GLU A 135 -12.44 8.17 6.71
N PHE A 136 -11.63 8.31 5.65
CA PHE A 136 -10.93 9.58 5.34
C PHE A 136 -11.23 10.17 3.94
N ALA A 137 -11.81 9.40 3.02
CA ALA A 137 -12.18 9.90 1.70
C ALA A 137 -13.35 10.91 1.79
N MET A 138 -13.10 12.16 1.39
CA MET A 138 -14.05 13.28 1.49
C MET A 138 -14.21 13.98 0.13
N PRO A 139 -15.43 14.07 -0.44
CA PRO A 139 -16.68 13.50 0.05
C PRO A 139 -16.68 11.96 0.02
N PRO A 140 -17.55 11.29 0.82
CA PRO A 140 -17.66 9.83 0.81
C PRO A 140 -17.89 9.29 -0.61
N PRO A 141 -17.02 8.41 -1.12
CA PRO A 141 -17.09 7.92 -2.49
C PRO A 141 -18.29 7.00 -2.69
N ARG A 142 -18.84 7.00 -3.91
CA ARG A 142 -19.79 5.97 -4.33
C ARG A 142 -19.00 4.75 -4.78
N LEU A 143 -19.15 3.66 -4.08
CA LEU A 143 -18.51 2.38 -4.39
C LEU A 143 -19.49 1.45 -5.10
N SER A 144 -19.01 0.65 -6.06
CA SER A 144 -19.74 -0.53 -6.51
C SER A 144 -19.96 -1.54 -5.38
N ALA A 145 -21.02 -2.37 -5.49
CA ALA A 145 -21.36 -3.36 -4.47
C ALA A 145 -20.21 -4.36 -4.22
N ALA A 146 -19.52 -4.79 -5.28
CA ALA A 146 -18.37 -5.69 -5.18
C ALA A 146 -17.19 -5.05 -4.42
N LEU A 147 -16.87 -3.77 -4.70
CA LEU A 147 -15.82 -3.06 -3.97
C LEU A 147 -16.20 -2.84 -2.50
N ALA A 148 -17.47 -2.55 -2.20
CA ALA A 148 -17.93 -2.39 -0.81
C ALA A 148 -17.84 -3.72 -0.01
N GLU A 149 -18.29 -4.82 -0.59
CA GLU A 149 -18.20 -6.17 0.01
C GLU A 149 -16.74 -6.60 0.21
N TRP A 150 -15.88 -6.39 -0.79
CA TRP A 150 -14.45 -6.67 -0.70
C TRP A 150 -13.76 -5.79 0.35
N THR A 151 -14.12 -4.51 0.44
CA THR A 151 -13.59 -3.57 1.45
C THR A 151 -13.87 -4.07 2.87
N GLU A 152 -15.11 -4.47 3.17
CA GLU A 152 -15.45 -5.03 4.49
C GLU A 152 -14.79 -6.39 4.74
N THR A 153 -14.61 -7.21 3.70
CA THR A 153 -13.87 -8.49 3.79
C THR A 153 -12.39 -8.26 4.14
N VAL A 154 -11.73 -7.31 3.49
CA VAL A 154 -10.34 -6.93 3.76
C VAL A 154 -10.18 -6.34 5.16
N LEU A 155 -11.09 -5.45 5.58
CA LEU A 155 -11.04 -4.80 6.90
C LEU A 155 -11.36 -5.74 8.06
N SER A 156 -12.20 -6.75 7.84
CA SER A 156 -12.49 -7.79 8.83
C SER A 156 -11.43 -8.90 8.90
N THR A 157 -10.60 -9.07 7.87
CA THR A 157 -9.56 -10.11 7.82
C THR A 157 -8.56 -9.99 8.98
N PRO A 158 -8.47 -10.98 9.89
CA PRO A 158 -7.56 -10.92 11.03
C PRO A 158 -6.10 -11.13 10.60
N ARG A 159 -5.19 -10.25 11.04
CA ARG A 159 -3.76 -10.38 10.76
C ARG A 159 -3.00 -10.99 11.94
N TYR A 160 -2.22 -12.04 11.66
CA TYR A 160 -1.46 -12.78 12.67
C TYR A 160 -0.47 -11.90 13.46
N ASP A 161 0.19 -10.95 12.81
CA ASP A 161 1.13 -10.02 13.45
C ASP A 161 0.45 -9.01 14.40
N VAL A 162 -0.86 -8.80 14.24
CA VAL A 162 -1.66 -7.92 15.12
C VAL A 162 -2.14 -8.69 16.35
N PHE A 163 -2.73 -9.88 16.13
CA PHE A 163 -3.45 -10.62 17.17
C PHE A 163 -2.66 -11.72 17.87
N PHE A 164 -1.59 -12.24 17.27
CA PHE A 164 -0.83 -13.34 17.86
C PHE A 164 0.48 -12.85 18.49
N GLU A 165 0.54 -12.92 19.82
CA GLU A 165 1.75 -12.62 20.57
C GLU A 165 2.77 -13.76 20.41
N SER A 166 3.59 -13.69 19.37
CA SER A 166 4.74 -14.59 19.24
C SER A 166 5.78 -14.28 20.34
N PRO A 167 6.24 -15.29 21.12
CA PRO A 167 7.34 -15.10 22.08
C PRO A 167 8.67 -14.76 21.38
N GLN A 168 8.75 -14.94 20.05
CA GLN A 168 9.78 -14.37 19.18
C GLN A 168 9.07 -13.43 18.20
N LYS A 169 9.00 -12.13 18.53
CA LYS A 169 8.08 -11.16 17.88
C LYS A 169 8.30 -10.92 16.38
N PHE A 170 9.38 -11.43 15.77
CA PHE A 170 9.60 -11.37 14.31
C PHE A 170 9.67 -12.74 13.65
N ARG A 171 9.11 -12.79 12.43
CA ARG A 171 8.95 -14.03 11.64
C ARG A 171 10.31 -14.66 11.29
N LEU A 172 10.34 -15.99 11.33
CA LEU A 172 11.48 -16.86 10.98
C LEU A 172 12.04 -16.73 9.55
N PHE A 173 11.45 -15.88 8.71
CA PHE A 173 11.77 -15.77 7.29
C PHE A 173 12.99 -14.90 6.98
N ASP A 174 13.35 -13.93 7.81
CA ASP A 174 14.50 -13.05 7.58
C ASP A 174 15.68 -13.31 8.54
N ARG A 175 16.38 -14.43 8.30
CA ARG A 175 17.57 -14.84 9.07
C ARG A 175 18.78 -13.89 8.95
N ARG A 176 18.70 -12.81 8.16
CA ARG A 176 19.86 -12.04 7.67
C ARG A 176 20.27 -10.84 8.53
N LEU A 177 19.36 -10.24 9.31
CA LEU A 177 19.69 -9.14 10.24
C LEU A 177 19.22 -9.44 11.66
N ARG A 178 20.16 -9.87 12.51
CA ARG A 178 19.94 -10.03 13.96
C ARG A 178 20.20 -8.72 14.68
N VAL A 179 19.28 -7.77 14.55
CA VAL A 179 19.24 -6.61 15.46
C VAL A 179 18.70 -7.07 16.83
N ARG A 180 19.09 -6.40 17.92
CA ARG A 180 18.55 -6.72 19.26
C ARG A 180 17.13 -6.18 19.38
N ASP A 181 16.16 -7.07 19.46
CA ASP A 181 14.78 -6.70 19.78
C ASP A 181 14.65 -6.37 21.28
N PHE A 182 14.14 -5.18 21.56
CA PHE A 182 13.72 -4.78 22.90
C PHE A 182 12.21 -4.94 23.01
N ASN A 183 11.70 -5.40 24.16
CA ASN A 183 10.25 -5.49 24.38
C ASN A 183 9.69 -4.10 24.73
N TYR A 184 9.58 -3.24 23.72
CA TYR A 184 9.14 -1.85 23.84
C TYR A 184 7.75 -1.72 24.50
N ASP A 185 6.82 -2.64 24.21
CA ASP A 185 5.51 -2.72 24.87
C ASP A 185 5.66 -2.75 26.41
N LYS A 186 6.58 -3.59 26.91
CA LYS A 186 6.87 -3.68 28.36
C LYS A 186 7.64 -2.47 28.87
N TRP A 187 8.63 -1.98 28.12
CA TRP A 187 9.41 -0.78 28.50
C TRP A 187 8.55 0.48 28.61
N ILE A 188 7.44 0.56 27.90
CA ILE A 188 6.46 1.65 27.98
C ILE A 188 5.43 1.37 29.09
N ALA A 189 4.92 0.13 29.20
CA ALA A 189 3.93 -0.22 30.20
C ALA A 189 4.46 -0.17 31.64
N ASP A 190 5.66 -0.68 31.92
CA ASP A 190 6.22 -0.76 33.28
C ASP A 190 6.28 0.65 33.97
N PRO A 191 6.82 1.72 33.35
CA PRO A 191 6.76 3.07 33.92
C PRO A 191 5.35 3.65 34.05
N LEU A 192 4.45 3.38 33.10
CA LEU A 192 3.06 3.85 33.17
C LEU A 192 2.30 3.21 34.34
N ILE A 193 2.58 1.93 34.63
CA ILE A 193 2.07 1.21 35.80
C ILE A 193 2.64 1.81 37.09
N GLU A 194 3.96 2.07 37.15
CA GLU A 194 4.62 2.67 38.31
C GLU A 194 4.06 4.07 38.63
N MET A 195 3.86 4.90 37.61
CA MET A 195 3.22 6.22 37.72
C MET A 195 1.69 6.16 37.95
N ARG A 196 1.09 4.97 37.95
CA ARG A 196 -0.36 4.72 38.09
C ARG A 196 -1.23 5.44 37.03
N ILE A 197 -0.69 5.60 35.82
CA ILE A 197 -1.42 6.22 34.71
C ILE A 197 -2.33 5.14 34.06
N PRO A 198 -3.66 5.34 34.01
CA PRO A 198 -4.57 4.37 33.40
C PRO A 198 -4.36 4.31 31.89
N HIS A 199 -4.04 3.14 31.37
CA HIS A 199 -3.78 2.91 29.95
C HIS A 199 -4.18 1.48 29.55
N LYS A 200 -4.31 1.25 28.24
CA LYS A 200 -4.34 -0.09 27.65
C LYS A 200 -2.97 -0.39 27.06
N SER A 201 -2.25 -1.36 27.61
CA SER A 201 -1.05 -1.92 26.96
C SER A 201 -1.44 -2.73 25.73
N THR A 202 -0.62 -2.73 24.68
CA THR A 202 -0.78 -3.57 23.48
C THR A 202 -2.20 -3.53 22.90
N PHE A 203 -2.65 -2.35 22.52
CA PHE A 203 -4.01 -2.11 22.02
C PHE A 203 -4.07 -2.21 20.49
N VAL A 204 -5.17 -2.72 19.94
CA VAL A 204 -5.41 -2.81 18.50
C VAL A 204 -6.46 -1.79 18.08
N VAL A 205 -6.08 -0.86 17.21
CA VAL A 205 -6.92 0.18 16.62
C VAL A 205 -7.44 -0.29 15.27
N SER A 206 -8.75 -0.13 15.05
CA SER A 206 -9.46 -0.42 13.79
C SER A 206 -9.19 -1.79 13.16
N ASN A 207 -8.94 -2.83 13.97
CA ASN A 207 -8.56 -4.19 13.53
C ASN A 207 -7.21 -4.30 12.79
N ILE A 208 -6.48 -3.19 12.62
CA ILE A 208 -5.31 -3.09 11.73
C ILE A 208 -4.03 -2.73 12.49
N TYR A 209 -4.07 -1.75 13.39
CA TYR A 209 -2.86 -1.17 13.98
C TYR A 209 -2.67 -1.60 15.43
N ARG A 210 -1.62 -2.37 15.71
CA ARG A 210 -1.16 -2.67 17.07
C ARG A 210 -0.30 -1.51 17.57
N VAL A 211 -0.76 -0.80 18.61
CA VAL A 211 -0.02 0.27 19.30
C VAL A 211 0.44 -0.20 20.68
N SER A 212 1.58 0.27 21.16
CA SER A 212 2.18 -0.20 22.41
C SER A 212 1.42 0.25 23.65
N ALA A 213 0.89 1.47 23.65
CA ALA A 213 -0.02 1.95 24.68
C ALA A 213 -1.11 2.86 24.10
N ALA A 214 -2.32 2.81 24.67
CA ALA A 214 -3.42 3.72 24.36
C ALA A 214 -4.03 4.31 25.64
N PHE A 215 -4.43 5.57 25.56
CA PHE A 215 -5.02 6.38 26.63
C PHE A 215 -6.44 6.80 26.17
N PRO A 216 -7.48 5.99 26.43
CA PRO A 216 -8.78 6.14 25.76
C PRO A 216 -9.58 7.37 26.19
N LEU A 217 -9.28 7.97 27.34
CA LEU A 217 -9.98 9.17 27.83
C LEU A 217 -9.42 10.43 27.16
N GLU A 218 -8.11 10.46 26.97
CA GLU A 218 -7.35 11.55 26.38
C GLU A 218 -7.30 11.49 24.85
N LYS A 219 -7.72 10.37 24.25
CA LYS A 219 -7.53 10.04 22.83
C LYS A 219 -6.06 10.10 22.39
N HIS A 220 -5.14 9.71 23.27
CA HIS A 220 -3.72 9.61 22.95
C HIS A 220 -3.29 8.16 22.80
N LEU A 221 -2.25 7.93 22.01
CA LEU A 221 -1.61 6.63 21.85
C LEU A 221 -0.10 6.78 21.70
N ILE A 222 0.63 5.70 21.99
CA ILE A 222 2.06 5.57 21.76
C ILE A 222 2.24 4.43 20.76
N ASP A 223 2.54 4.82 19.52
CA ASP A 223 3.03 3.93 18.48
C ASP A 223 4.57 3.95 18.47
N VAL A 224 5.20 2.81 18.16
CA VAL A 224 6.65 2.63 18.22
C VAL A 224 7.14 2.16 16.86
N LEU A 225 7.88 3.02 16.15
CA LEU A 225 8.49 2.65 14.88
C LEU A 225 9.67 1.71 15.12
N THR A 226 9.59 0.53 14.50
CA THR A 226 10.61 -0.52 14.56
C THR A 226 11.57 -0.45 13.36
N PHE A 227 12.57 -1.32 13.30
CA PHE A 227 13.44 -1.44 12.12
C PHE A 227 12.70 -1.86 10.84
N GLN A 228 11.50 -2.45 10.94
CA GLN A 228 10.66 -2.76 9.77
C GLN A 228 9.92 -1.53 9.24
N ASP A 229 9.74 -0.51 10.07
CA ASP A 229 9.07 0.74 9.76
C ASP A 229 10.03 1.80 9.19
N LEU A 230 11.32 1.47 9.04
CA LEU A 230 12.39 2.40 8.63
C LEU A 230 13.11 1.92 7.36
N LEU A 231 13.36 2.87 6.45
CA LEU A 231 14.09 2.64 5.20
C LEU A 231 15.61 2.67 5.43
N CYS A 232 16.28 1.56 5.13
CA CYS A 232 17.74 1.50 5.09
C CYS A 232 18.28 2.09 3.77
N PRO A 233 19.35 2.90 3.77
CA PRO A 233 20.17 3.34 4.91
C PRO A 233 19.77 4.72 5.49
N SER A 234 18.70 5.35 5.01
CA SER A 234 18.36 6.73 5.36
C SER A 234 17.69 6.91 6.73
N ASN A 235 17.24 5.81 7.35
CA ASN A 235 16.48 5.78 8.61
C ASN A 235 15.21 6.68 8.57
N CYS A 236 14.64 6.88 7.38
CA CYS A 236 13.36 7.56 7.21
C CYS A 236 12.21 6.57 7.42
N PRO A 237 11.04 6.98 7.93
CA PRO A 237 9.85 6.15 7.94
C PRO A 237 9.52 5.59 6.55
N ALA A 238 9.10 4.33 6.51
CA ALA A 238 8.52 3.71 5.32
C ALA A 238 7.08 4.24 5.09
N GLY A 239 6.57 4.14 3.86
CA GLY A 239 5.22 4.61 3.53
C GLY A 239 4.12 3.96 4.36
N THR A 240 4.29 2.70 4.79
CA THR A 240 3.38 2.00 5.70
C THR A 240 3.30 2.66 7.07
N ALA A 241 4.44 3.10 7.60
CA ALA A 241 4.56 3.79 8.89
C ALA A 241 4.06 5.23 8.81
N GLU A 242 4.37 5.95 7.72
CA GLU A 242 3.86 7.30 7.50
C GLU A 242 2.32 7.30 7.36
N LEU A 243 1.76 6.37 6.58
CA LEU A 243 0.31 6.25 6.44
C LEU A 243 -0.35 5.81 7.75
N ARG A 244 0.26 4.86 8.49
CA ARG A 244 -0.18 4.49 9.85
C ARG A 244 -0.25 5.71 10.74
N GLN A 245 0.81 6.52 10.80
CA GLN A 245 0.86 7.71 11.64
C GLN A 245 -0.22 8.72 11.26
N ARG A 246 -0.42 9.00 9.96
CA ARG A 246 -1.49 9.89 9.48
C ARG A 246 -2.87 9.37 9.89
N GLN A 247 -3.17 8.10 9.65
CA GLN A 247 -4.48 7.52 9.97
C GLN A 247 -4.73 7.44 11.48
N LEU A 248 -3.73 7.02 12.28
CA LEU A 248 -3.81 7.03 13.74
C LEU A 248 -3.98 8.44 14.34
N SER A 249 -3.56 9.50 13.65
CA SER A 249 -3.78 10.88 14.10
C SER A 249 -5.20 11.41 13.86
N LEU A 250 -6.03 10.66 13.13
CA LEU A 250 -7.39 11.04 12.71
C LEU A 250 -8.50 10.16 13.34
N LEU A 251 -8.14 9.13 14.11
CA LEU A 251 -9.06 8.19 14.79
C LEU A 251 -9.27 8.55 16.27
#